data_AF-A0A4R6GF17-F1
#
_entry.id   AF-A0A4R6GF17-F1
#
_cell.length_a   1.000
_cell.length_b   1.000
_cell.length_c   1.000
_cell.angle_alpha   90.00
_cell.angle_beta   90.00
_cell.angle_gamma   90.00
#
_symmetry.space_group_name_H-M   'P 1'
#
loop_
_entity.id
_entity.type
_entity.pdbx_description
1 polymer ?
#
loop_
_entity_poly.entity_id
_entity_poly.type
_entity_poly.pdbx_seq_one_letter_code
_entity_poly.pdbx_strand_id
1 'polypeptide(L)'
;MPETREPDSRSPRALSERSGTKRARDAAGRATYHRGMSAGLLEWTDPRDDIEVGVLMANGRLAPRRFQSRTEAEAWACPEEGDQVVEYNTICSCDA
;
A
#
# COMPACT_ATOMS: atom_id res chain seq x y z
N MET A 1 54.73 22.49 -9.77
CA MET A 1 53.61 23.31 -10.27
C MET A 1 52.33 22.57 -9.87
N PRO A 2 51.52 23.09 -8.93
CA PRO A 2 50.31 22.40 -8.47
C PRO A 2 49.19 22.57 -9.51
N GLU A 3 48.51 21.48 -9.84
CA GLU A 3 47.31 21.50 -10.69
C GLU A 3 46.16 22.18 -9.92
N THR A 4 45.73 23.34 -10.41
CA THR A 4 44.52 24.03 -9.96
C THR A 4 43.31 23.19 -10.29
N ARG A 5 42.72 22.57 -9.27
CA ARG A 5 41.44 21.85 -9.36
C ARG A 5 40.32 22.88 -9.51
N GLU A 6 39.68 22.90 -10.68
CA GLU A 6 38.54 23.78 -10.96
C GLU A 6 37.40 23.54 -9.95
N PRO A 7 36.76 24.60 -9.41
CA PRO A 7 35.60 24.44 -8.55
C PRO A 7 34.38 24.04 -9.39
N ASP A 8 33.78 22.89 -9.03
CA ASP A 8 32.58 22.31 -9.61
C ASP A 8 31.44 23.35 -9.65
N SER A 9 31.04 23.76 -10.85
CA SER A 9 30.02 24.80 -11.10
C SER A 9 28.58 24.30 -10.93
N ARG A 10 28.34 23.32 -10.06
CA ARG A 10 26.98 22.89 -9.71
C ARG A 10 26.29 24.00 -8.91
N SER A 11 25.47 24.74 -9.65
CA SER A 11 24.48 25.68 -9.09
C SER A 11 23.73 25.01 -7.93
N PRO A 12 23.70 25.59 -6.72
CA PRO A 12 22.90 25.02 -5.64
C PRO A 12 21.44 25.10 -6.05
N ARG A 13 20.77 23.94 -6.18
CA ARG A 13 19.32 23.92 -6.32
C ARG A 13 18.74 24.59 -5.08
N ALA A 14 18.15 25.76 -5.26
CA ALA A 14 17.37 26.43 -4.24
C ALA A 14 16.32 25.44 -3.73
N LEU A 15 16.39 25.08 -2.45
CA LEU A 15 15.33 24.39 -1.75
C LEU A 15 14.12 25.31 -1.78
N SER A 16 13.16 25.01 -2.66
CA SER A 16 11.88 25.71 -2.71
C SER A 16 11.25 25.65 -1.32
N GLU A 17 11.12 26.81 -0.67
CA GLU A 17 10.34 26.98 0.55
C GLU A 17 8.87 26.66 0.21
N ARG A 18 8.47 25.41 0.47
CA ARG A 18 7.06 25.05 0.44
C ARG A 18 6.39 25.81 1.58
N SER A 19 5.71 26.90 1.24
CA SER A 19 4.78 27.61 2.12
C SER A 19 3.97 26.60 2.89
N GLY A 20 4.22 26.52 4.19
CA GLY A 20 3.64 25.52 5.06
C GLY A 20 2.14 25.69 5.11
N THR A 21 1.40 24.74 4.53
CA THR A 21 0.02 24.48 4.96
C THR A 21 0.13 24.08 6.43
N LYS A 22 -0.25 24.97 7.35
CA LYS A 22 -0.22 24.70 8.80
C LYS A 22 -1.00 23.40 9.04
N ARG A 23 -0.29 22.34 9.43
CA ARG A 23 -0.89 21.07 9.84
C ARG A 23 -1.58 21.32 11.17
N ALA A 24 -2.91 21.35 11.17
CA ALA A 24 -3.65 21.17 12.42
C ALA A 24 -3.41 19.72 12.87
N ARG A 25 -2.71 19.56 13.98
CA ARG A 25 -2.56 18.29 14.68
C ARG A 25 -3.73 18.19 15.66
N ASP A 26 -4.44 17.07 15.67
CA ASP A 26 -5.28 16.69 16.79
C ASP A 26 -4.41 16.42 18.04
N ALA A 27 -5.03 16.31 19.21
CA ALA A 27 -4.34 16.12 20.49
C ALA A 27 -3.44 14.86 20.54
N ALA A 28 -3.59 13.91 19.61
CA ALA A 28 -2.75 12.70 19.50
C ALA A 28 -1.75 12.74 18.31
N GLY A 29 -1.72 13.81 17.52
CA GLY A 29 -0.72 14.02 16.47
C GLY A 29 -0.85 13.13 15.22
N ARG A 30 -2.05 12.61 14.91
CA ARG A 30 -2.29 11.76 13.74
C ARG A 30 -2.66 12.58 12.51
N ALA A 31 -2.03 12.29 11.36
CA ALA A 31 -2.47 12.87 10.09
C ALA A 31 -3.77 12.20 9.65
N THR A 32 -4.91 12.88 9.79
CA THR A 32 -6.18 12.43 9.22
C THR A 32 -6.26 12.86 7.75
N TYR A 33 -6.18 11.88 6.84
CA TYR A 33 -6.44 12.11 5.43
C TYR A 33 -7.95 12.07 5.19
N HIS A 34 -8.64 13.19 5.43
CA HIS A 34 -9.99 13.40 4.93
C HIS A 34 -9.94 14.44 3.81
N ARG A 35 -9.81 13.99 2.57
CA ARG A 35 -10.17 14.85 1.43
C ARG A 35 -11.59 14.53 1.03
N GLY A 36 -12.51 15.38 1.48
CA GLY A 36 -13.90 15.36 1.04
C GLY A 36 -14.04 15.64 -0.45
N MET A 37 -14.87 14.83 -1.10
CA MET A 37 -15.60 15.17 -2.32
C MET A 37 -16.95 14.46 -2.22
N SER A 38 -18.04 15.23 -2.14
CA SER A 38 -19.39 14.70 -1.90
C SER A 38 -20.22 14.66 -3.19
N ALA A 39 -20.90 13.51 -3.38
CA ALA A 39 -22.14 13.26 -4.11
C ALA A 39 -22.10 12.97 -5.62
N GLY A 40 -21.59 11.78 -5.97
CA GLY A 40 -22.50 10.67 -6.33
C GLY A 40 -22.49 9.67 -5.17
N LEU A 41 -23.58 8.94 -4.89
CA LEU A 41 -23.73 8.03 -3.74
C LEU A 41 -22.77 6.81 -3.71
N LEU A 42 -21.69 6.83 -4.50
CA LEU A 42 -20.65 5.82 -4.43
C LEU A 42 -19.63 6.30 -3.41
N GLU A 43 -19.67 5.69 -2.23
CA GLU A 43 -18.59 5.78 -1.26
C GLU A 43 -17.29 5.43 -1.98
N TRP A 44 -16.35 6.37 -2.02
CA TRP A 44 -15.05 6.09 -2.59
C TRP A 44 -14.31 5.14 -1.65
N THR A 45 -14.13 3.89 -2.08
CA THR A 45 -13.31 2.89 -1.40
C THR A 45 -11.84 3.16 -1.69
N ASP A 46 -11.00 3.27 -0.66
CA ASP A 46 -9.55 3.34 -0.88
C ASP A 46 -9.09 1.97 -1.44
N PRO A 47 -8.47 1.93 -2.63
CA PRO A 47 -8.08 0.67 -3.26
C PRO A 47 -7.10 -0.15 -2.43
N ARG A 48 -6.43 0.43 -1.41
CA ARG A 48 -5.56 -0.30 -0.48
C ARG A 48 -6.34 -1.20 0.48
N ASP A 49 -7.61 -0.87 0.73
CA ASP A 49 -8.49 -1.61 1.62
C ASP A 49 -9.27 -2.73 0.90
N ASP A 50 -9.12 -2.84 -0.43
CA ASP A 50 -9.69 -3.93 -1.25
C ASP A 50 -8.89 -5.23 -1.07
N ILE A 51 -9.03 -5.83 0.11
CA ILE A 51 -8.31 -7.04 0.54
C ILE A 51 -9.25 -8.25 0.53
N GLU A 52 -8.81 -9.34 -0.11
CA GLU A 52 -9.47 -10.65 -0.03
C GLU A 52 -8.59 -11.65 0.76
N VAL A 53 -9.23 -12.64 1.38
CA VAL A 53 -8.55 -13.77 2.00
C VAL A 53 -8.49 -14.94 1.03
N GLY A 54 -7.32 -15.57 0.90
CA GLY A 54 -7.10 -16.75 0.08
C GLY A 54 -6.15 -17.75 0.74
N VAL A 55 -5.99 -18.89 0.09
CA VAL A 55 -5.01 -19.91 0.48
C VAL A 55 -3.95 -20.02 -0.61
N LEU A 56 -2.70 -19.71 -0.27
CA LEU A 56 -1.53 -19.93 -1.08
C LEU A 56 -1.10 -21.38 -0.93
N MET A 57 -1.25 -22.17 -1.98
CA MET A 57 -0.84 -23.57 -1.99
C MET A 57 0.68 -23.69 -2.10
N ALA A 58 1.21 -24.86 -1.71
CA ALA A 58 2.66 -25.14 -1.80
C ALA A 58 3.26 -25.00 -3.20
N ASN A 59 2.43 -25.08 -4.26
CA ASN A 59 2.85 -24.85 -5.64
C ASN A 59 3.02 -23.35 -6.01
N GLY A 60 2.81 -22.44 -5.06
CA GLY A 60 2.91 -20.99 -5.24
C GLY A 60 1.70 -20.34 -5.91
N ARG A 61 0.61 -21.09 -6.11
CA ARG A 61 -0.65 -20.56 -6.67
C ARG A 61 -1.70 -20.40 -5.57
N LEU A 62 -2.58 -19.42 -5.74
CA LEU A 62 -3.78 -19.31 -4.91
C LEU A 62 -4.76 -20.43 -5.25
N ALA A 63 -5.47 -20.91 -4.23
CA ALA A 63 -6.55 -21.87 -4.37
C ALA A 63 -7.61 -21.34 -5.37
N PRO A 64 -8.16 -22.18 -6.25
CA PRO A 64 -9.14 -21.78 -7.27
C PRO A 64 -10.55 -21.60 -6.68
N ARG A 65 -10.66 -21.03 -5.48
CA ARG A 65 -11.91 -20.74 -4.79
C ARG A 65 -11.79 -19.46 -3.98
N ARG A 66 -12.92 -18.80 -3.76
CA ARG A 66 -13.03 -17.66 -2.85
C ARG A 66 -13.46 -18.11 -1.46
N PHE A 67 -13.07 -17.33 -0.46
CA PHE A 67 -13.43 -17.52 0.94
C PHE A 67 -14.14 -16.26 1.46
N GLN A 68 -15.16 -16.45 2.29
CA GLN A 68 -15.91 -15.35 2.89
C GLN A 68 -15.24 -14.81 4.15
N SER A 69 -14.39 -15.62 4.79
CA SER A 69 -13.70 -15.26 6.02
C SER A 69 -12.36 -15.95 6.15
N ARG A 70 -11.48 -15.39 7.00
CA ARG A 70 -10.20 -16.00 7.35
C ARG A 70 -10.36 -17.39 7.96
N THR A 71 -11.32 -17.54 8.87
CA THR A 71 -11.60 -18.84 9.51
C THR A 71 -12.04 -19.90 8.50
N GLU A 72 -12.80 -19.52 7.47
CA GLU A 72 -13.16 -20.46 6.38
C GLU A 72 -11.92 -20.90 5.59
N ALA A 73 -11.03 -19.96 5.27
CA ALA A 73 -9.77 -20.26 4.58
C ALA A 73 -8.86 -21.16 5.44
N GLU A 74 -8.76 -20.89 6.74
CA GLU A 74 -7.99 -21.69 7.70
C GLU A 74 -8.54 -23.11 7.84
N ALA A 75 -9.86 -23.28 7.84
CA ALA A 75 -10.48 -24.60 7.91
C ALA A 75 -10.30 -25.43 6.62
N TRP A 76 -10.07 -24.77 5.49
CA TRP A 76 -9.83 -25.44 4.21
C TRP A 76 -8.35 -25.71 3.95
N ALA A 77 -7.47 -24.83 4.39
CA ALA A 77 -6.03 -24.94 4.15
C ALA A 77 -5.45 -26.21 4.77
N CYS A 78 -4.50 -26.84 4.06
CA CYS A 78 -3.75 -27.98 4.55
C CYS A 78 -2.30 -27.55 4.90
N PRO A 79 -2.05 -27.02 6.13
CA PRO A 79 -0.73 -26.47 6.47
C PRO A 79 0.38 -27.52 6.46
N GLU A 80 0.05 -28.79 6.67
CA GLU A 80 0.97 -29.92 6.58
C GLU A 80 1.48 -30.19 5.16
N GLU A 81 0.71 -29.81 4.13
CA GLU A 81 1.12 -29.85 2.72
C GLU A 81 1.85 -28.58 2.29
N GLY A 82 1.93 -27.56 3.15
CA GLY A 82 2.61 -26.28 2.90
C GLY A 82 1.68 -25.13 2.51
N ASP A 83 0.36 -25.31 2.65
CA ASP A 83 -0.61 -24.25 2.40
C ASP A 83 -0.53 -23.12 3.43
N GLN A 84 -0.75 -21.89 2.98
CA GLN A 84 -0.72 -20.70 3.83
C GLN A 84 -1.94 -19.82 3.59
N VAL A 85 -2.63 -19.43 4.65
CA VAL A 85 -3.71 -18.44 4.57
C VAL A 85 -3.09 -17.05 4.44
N VAL A 86 -3.45 -16.34 3.38
CA VAL A 86 -2.90 -15.03 3.04
C VAL A 86 -4.01 -14.02 2.79
N GLU A 87 -3.71 -12.76 3.07
CA GLU A 87 -4.54 -11.61 2.72
C GLU A 87 -3.83 -10.86 1.59
N TYR A 88 -4.54 -10.62 0.49
CA TYR A 88 -3.96 -9.98 -0.68
C TYR A 88 -4.90 -8.93 -1.25
N ASN A 89 -4.29 -7.89 -1.81
CA ASN A 89 -5.04 -6.81 -2.45
C ASN A 89 -5.49 -7.25 -3.84
N THR A 90 -6.80 -7.21 -4.09
CA THR A 90 -7.41 -7.66 -5.35
C THR A 90 -7.01 -6.79 -6.54
N ILE A 91 -6.79 -5.49 -6.31
CA ILE A 91 -6.38 -4.51 -7.32
C ILE A 91 -4.97 -4.82 -7.85
N CYS A 92 -4.12 -5.45 -7.03
CA CYS A 92 -2.76 -5.84 -7.41
C CYS A 92 -2.69 -7.21 -8.12
N SER A 93 -3.80 -7.91 -8.32
CA SER A 93 -3.80 -9.18 -9.05
C SER A 93 -3.51 -8.93 -10.53
N CYS A 94 -2.41 -9.48 -11.05
CA CYS A 94 -1.98 -9.31 -12.44
C CYS A 94 -2.67 -10.29 -13.43
N ASP A 95 -3.75 -10.96 -13.02
CA ASP A 95 -4.52 -11.87 -13.88
C ASP A 95 -5.63 -11.06 -14.57
N ALA A 96 -5.27 -10.37 -15.67
CA ALA A 96 -6.16 -9.64 -16.56
C ALA A 96 -5.93 -10.06 -18.02
#